data_AF-A0A2D0IJT0-F1
#
_entry.id   AF-A0A2D0IJT0-F1
#
_cell.length_a   1.000
_cell.length_b   1.000
_cell.length_c   1.000
_cell.angle_alpha   90.00
_cell.angle_beta   90.00
_cell.angle_gamma   90.00
#
_symmetry.space_group_name_H-M   'P 1'
#
loop_
_entity.id
_entity.type
_entity.pdbx_description
1 polymer ?
#
loop_
_entity_poly.entity_id
_entity_poly.type
_entity_poly.pdbx_seq_one_letter_code
_entity_poly.pdbx_strand_id
1 'polypeptide(L)'
;MNLSGITLINDDSLKFIKTLPDNCIDLIATDPPYFRVKDCSWDNQWNDVTAYLAWLDELLAEFWRVLKPNGSLYMFCGSRLASDTELLVRERFNVLNHIIWAKPSGPWRRQNKESLRMYFPATERIIFAEHYQGPYHPKGDGYFKQCRELKQSVFKPLIDYFREARKTLGVTAKDIHKATGKQR
;
A
#
# COMPACT_ATOMS: atom_id res chain seq x y z
N MET A 1 -2.80 23.96 27.80
CA MET A 1 -2.65 22.51 27.52
C MET A 1 -1.37 22.04 28.18
N ASN A 2 -1.44 21.04 29.05
CA ASN A 2 -0.24 20.38 29.55
C ASN A 2 0.16 19.32 28.52
N LEU A 3 1.35 19.46 27.92
CA LEU A 3 1.88 18.55 26.88
C LEU A 3 2.78 17.46 27.48
N SER A 4 2.81 17.30 28.81
CA SER A 4 3.56 16.24 29.48
C SER A 4 3.15 14.86 28.94
N GLY A 5 4.09 14.14 28.32
CA GLY A 5 3.85 12.84 27.68
C GLY A 5 3.78 12.88 26.16
N ILE A 6 3.92 14.05 25.52
CA ILE A 6 4.00 14.18 24.06
C ILE A 6 5.46 14.36 23.65
N THR A 7 5.91 13.51 22.74
CA THR A 7 7.23 13.63 22.11
C THR A 7 7.04 14.01 20.65
N LEU A 8 7.63 15.13 20.23
CA LEU A 8 7.68 15.56 18.84
C LEU A 8 9.08 15.29 18.27
N ILE A 9 9.12 14.68 17.10
CA ILE A 9 10.37 14.27 16.45
C ILE A 9 10.35 14.83 15.02
N ASN A 10 11.39 15.56 14.66
CA ASN A 10 11.57 16.10 13.33
C ASN A 10 12.68 15.33 12.62
N ASP A 11 12.30 14.27 11.92
CA ASP A 11 13.20 13.40 11.16
C ASP A 11 12.43 12.76 10.00
N ASP A 12 13.15 12.06 9.13
CA ASP A 12 12.57 11.12 8.18
C ASP A 12 11.89 9.98 8.94
N SER A 13 10.58 9.82 8.75
CA SER A 13 9.78 8.87 9.52
C SER A 13 10.21 7.42 9.30
N LEU A 14 10.68 7.06 8.10
CA LEU A 14 11.15 5.71 7.79
C LEU A 14 12.51 5.43 8.42
N LYS A 15 13.37 6.44 8.54
CA LYS A 15 14.64 6.30 9.27
C LYS A 15 14.42 6.22 10.77
N PHE A 16 13.58 7.10 11.31
CA PHE A 16 13.31 7.15 12.74
C PHE A 16 12.63 5.88 13.25
N ILE A 17 11.62 5.37 12.55
CA ILE A 17 10.88 4.19 13.02
C ILE A 17 11.79 2.95 13.16
N LYS A 18 12.83 2.84 12.32
CA LYS A 18 13.85 1.78 12.38
C LYS A 18 14.66 1.80 13.68
N THR A 19 14.70 2.92 14.40
CA THR A 19 15.39 3.02 15.70
C THR A 19 14.51 2.60 16.87
N LEU A 20 13.20 2.46 16.67
CA LEU A 20 12.28 2.05 17.73
C LEU A 20 12.38 0.55 18.01
N PRO A 21 12.21 0.09 19.26
CA PRO A 21 12.15 -1.34 19.58
C PRO A 21 10.95 -2.05 18.93
N ASP A 22 11.05 -3.37 18.80
CA ASP A 22 9.92 -4.22 18.42
C ASP A 22 8.80 -4.14 19.47
N ASN A 23 7.54 -4.25 19.04
CA ASN A 23 6.37 -4.32 19.93
C ASN A 23 6.28 -3.17 20.96
N CYS A 24 6.66 -1.95 20.60
CA CYS A 24 6.62 -0.80 21.51
C CYS A 24 5.41 0.12 21.31
N ILE A 25 4.66 -0.01 20.20
CA ILE A 25 3.55 0.88 19.84
C ILE A 25 2.20 0.16 19.97
N ASP A 26 1.24 0.77 20.68
CA ASP A 26 -0.14 0.27 20.79
C ASP A 26 -1.02 0.70 19.61
N LEU A 27 -0.83 1.90 19.08
CA LEU A 27 -1.62 2.47 17.99
C LEU A 27 -0.72 3.22 17.01
N ILE A 28 -0.84 2.87 15.74
CA ILE A 28 -0.27 3.64 14.63
C ILE A 28 -1.43 4.31 13.89
N ALA A 29 -1.44 5.63 13.84
CA ALA A 29 -2.32 6.41 12.98
C ALA A 29 -1.45 7.22 12.03
N THR A 30 -1.57 6.96 10.72
CA THR A 30 -0.64 7.48 9.72
C THR A 30 -1.36 7.94 8.47
N ASP A 31 -0.91 9.08 7.93
CA ASP A 31 -1.40 9.69 6.69
C ASP A 31 -0.21 9.87 5.72
N PRO A 32 0.28 8.78 5.10
CA PRO A 32 1.38 8.84 4.16
C PRO A 32 0.98 9.63 2.90
N PRO A 33 1.95 10.13 2.10
CA PRO A 33 1.66 10.80 0.83
C PRO A 33 0.81 9.94 -0.10
N TYR A 34 -0.11 10.54 -0.87
CA TYR A 34 -1.04 9.80 -1.75
C TYR A 34 -0.55 9.64 -3.20
N PHE A 35 0.73 9.93 -3.42
CA PHE A 35 1.43 9.89 -4.69
C PHE A 35 0.88 10.90 -5.72
N ARG A 36 1.58 12.03 -5.85
CA ARG A 36 1.34 13.09 -6.85
C ARG A 36 -0.08 13.67 -6.80
N VAL A 37 -0.64 13.83 -5.61
CA VAL A 37 -1.90 14.56 -5.36
C VAL A 37 -1.63 16.05 -5.17
N LYS A 38 -0.49 16.41 -4.58
CA LYS A 38 -0.03 17.77 -4.36
C LYS A 38 1.21 18.06 -5.20
N ASP A 39 1.29 19.28 -5.71
CA ASP A 39 2.48 19.78 -6.38
C ASP A 39 3.51 20.24 -5.34
N CYS A 40 4.06 19.28 -4.60
CA CYS A 40 5.05 19.48 -3.55
C CYS A 40 6.15 18.42 -3.67
N SER A 41 7.38 18.78 -3.33
CA SER A 41 8.54 17.86 -3.42
C SER A 41 8.33 16.56 -2.64
N TRP A 42 7.70 16.64 -1.46
CA TRP A 42 7.44 15.49 -0.59
C TRP A 42 6.40 14.49 -1.16
N ASP A 43 5.49 14.91 -2.05
CA ASP A 43 4.47 14.02 -2.64
C ASP A 43 4.87 13.51 -4.03
N ASN A 44 5.93 14.10 -4.60
CA ASN A 44 6.47 13.79 -5.93
C ASN A 44 7.84 13.09 -5.87
N GLN A 45 8.21 12.53 -4.72
CA GLN A 45 9.51 11.87 -4.51
C GLN A 45 9.70 10.62 -5.39
N TRP A 46 8.61 9.98 -5.80
CA TRP A 46 8.64 8.71 -6.54
C TRP A 46 8.36 8.91 -8.04
N ASN A 47 9.11 8.19 -8.87
CA ASN A 47 9.02 8.25 -10.34
C ASN A 47 7.76 7.60 -10.90
N ASP A 48 7.26 6.57 -10.23
CA ASP A 48 6.06 5.83 -10.61
C ASP A 48 5.36 5.22 -9.39
N VAL A 49 4.20 4.60 -9.64
CA VAL A 49 3.39 3.95 -8.59
C VAL A 49 4.13 2.77 -7.98
N THR A 50 4.94 2.04 -8.74
CA THR A 50 5.69 0.88 -8.24
C THR A 50 6.74 1.31 -7.21
N ALA A 51 7.48 2.38 -7.48
CA ALA A 51 8.44 2.95 -6.54
C ALA A 51 7.78 3.49 -5.28
N TYR A 52 6.61 4.13 -5.41
CA TYR A 52 5.81 4.59 -4.27
C TYR A 52 5.32 3.41 -3.40
N LEU A 53 4.75 2.38 -4.01
CA LEU A 53 4.27 1.18 -3.30
C LEU A 53 5.41 0.40 -2.64
N ALA A 54 6.61 0.35 -3.25
CA ALA A 54 7.79 -0.25 -2.64
C ALA A 54 8.21 0.49 -1.37
N TRP A 55 8.26 1.82 -1.40
CA TRP A 55 8.51 2.63 -0.21
C TRP A 55 7.43 2.41 0.87
N LEU A 56 6.17 2.31 0.46
CA LEU A 56 5.06 2.07 1.36
C LEU A 56 5.15 0.70 2.05
N ASP A 57 5.58 -0.34 1.32
CA ASP A 57 5.83 -1.67 1.88
C ASP A 57 7.00 -1.66 2.89
N GLU A 58 8.08 -0.92 2.62
CA GLU A 58 9.15 -0.73 3.62
C GLU A 58 8.62 -0.10 4.91
N LEU A 59 7.73 0.89 4.80
CA LEU A 59 7.11 1.52 5.96
C LEU A 59 6.17 0.56 6.71
N LEU A 60 5.39 -0.25 5.97
CA LEU A 60 4.51 -1.27 6.54
C LEU A 60 5.28 -2.39 7.24
N ALA A 61 6.47 -2.76 6.75
CA ALA A 61 7.36 -3.70 7.41
C ALA A 61 7.79 -3.19 8.80
N GLU A 62 8.14 -1.91 8.89
CA GLU A 62 8.49 -1.28 10.16
C GLU A 62 7.29 -1.10 11.08
N PHE A 63 6.12 -0.70 10.55
CA PHE A 63 4.89 -0.66 11.32
C PHE A 63 4.58 -2.02 11.95
N TRP A 64 4.71 -3.09 11.18
CA TRP A 64 4.47 -4.44 11.68
C TRP A 64 5.48 -4.85 12.75
N ARG A 65 6.75 -4.44 12.60
CA ARG A 65 7.79 -4.71 13.59
C ARG A 65 7.51 -4.00 14.93
N VAL A 66 7.22 -2.70 14.89
CA VAL A 66 7.06 -1.88 16.12
C VAL A 66 5.70 -2.00 16.77
N LEU A 67 4.65 -2.40 16.03
CA LEU A 67 3.32 -2.58 16.58
C LEU A 67 3.30 -3.78 17.55
N LYS A 68 2.60 -3.63 18.68
CA LYS A 68 2.37 -4.71 19.63
C LYS A 68 1.41 -5.76 19.04
N PRO A 69 1.41 -7.02 19.52
CA PRO A 69 0.49 -8.05 19.05
C PRO A 69 -1.00 -7.68 19.18
N ASN A 70 -1.37 -6.88 20.18
CA ASN A 70 -2.72 -6.35 20.40
C ASN A 70 -2.90 -4.92 19.86
N GLY A 71 -1.95 -4.43 19.07
CA GLY A 71 -1.94 -3.08 18.55
C GLY A 71 -2.80 -2.92 17.29
N SER A 72 -3.14 -1.67 17.00
CA SER A 72 -3.99 -1.27 15.88
C SER A 72 -3.27 -0.32 14.91
N LEU A 73 -3.59 -0.44 13.62
CA LEU A 73 -3.12 0.42 12.53
C LEU A 73 -4.32 1.10 11.87
N TYR A 74 -4.27 2.43 11.78
CA TYR A 74 -5.14 3.25 10.95
C TYR A 74 -4.28 3.92 9.88
N MET A 75 -4.42 3.48 8.65
CA MET A 75 -3.66 3.99 7.52
C MET A 75 -4.58 4.72 6.56
N PHE A 76 -4.41 6.03 6.46
CA PHE A 76 -5.14 6.86 5.52
C PHE A 76 -4.55 6.67 4.12
N CYS A 77 -5.41 6.69 3.11
CA CYS A 77 -4.99 6.62 1.72
C CYS A 77 -5.99 7.31 0.78
N GLY A 78 -5.46 7.80 -0.33
CA GLY A 78 -6.25 8.36 -1.42
C GLY A 78 -7.09 7.29 -2.12
N SER A 79 -8.28 7.67 -2.60
CA SER A 79 -9.21 6.75 -3.25
C SER A 79 -8.64 6.07 -4.50
N ARG A 80 -7.60 6.65 -5.13
CA ARG A 80 -6.99 6.13 -6.36
C ARG A 80 -6.18 4.86 -6.15
N LEU A 81 -5.40 4.80 -5.07
CA LEU A 81 -4.51 3.67 -4.74
C LEU A 81 -4.99 2.90 -3.50
N ALA A 82 -6.25 3.11 -3.08
CA ALA A 82 -6.79 2.49 -1.89
C ALA A 82 -6.72 0.95 -1.96
N SER A 83 -7.07 0.36 -3.11
CA SER A 83 -7.00 -1.10 -3.29
C SER A 83 -5.57 -1.64 -3.28
N ASP A 84 -4.63 -0.96 -3.93
CA ASP A 84 -3.21 -1.36 -3.90
C ASP A 84 -2.64 -1.27 -2.48
N THR A 85 -2.98 -0.19 -1.77
CA THR A 85 -2.59 0.03 -0.37
C THR A 85 -3.17 -1.07 0.52
N GLU A 86 -4.45 -1.42 0.34
CA GLU A 86 -5.12 -2.49 1.10
C GLU A 86 -4.52 -3.86 0.84
N LEU A 87 -4.10 -4.14 -0.40
CA LEU A 87 -3.38 -5.38 -0.71
C LEU A 87 -2.04 -5.44 0.03
N LEU A 88 -1.25 -4.35 0.04
CA LEU A 88 0.00 -4.29 0.81
C LEU A 88 -0.22 -4.45 2.32
N VAL A 89 -1.23 -3.76 2.87
CA VAL A 89 -1.57 -3.90 4.29
C VAL A 89 -1.96 -5.34 4.62
N ARG A 90 -2.77 -5.99 3.76
CA ARG A 90 -3.17 -7.40 3.91
C ARG A 90 -2.03 -8.39 3.83
N GLU A 91 -0.90 -8.02 3.24
CA GLU A 91 0.26 -8.88 3.31
C GLU A 91 0.65 -9.04 4.78
N ARG A 92 0.85 -7.96 5.54
CA ARG A 92 1.41 -8.04 6.90
C ARG A 92 0.39 -8.00 8.06
N PHE A 93 -0.81 -7.47 7.83
CA PHE A 93 -1.81 -7.18 8.86
C PHE A 93 -3.16 -7.82 8.56
N ASN A 94 -3.93 -8.03 9.62
CA ASN A 94 -5.34 -8.39 9.50
C ASN A 94 -6.19 -7.14 9.28
N VAL A 95 -6.67 -6.90 8.06
CA VAL A 95 -7.58 -5.78 7.77
C VAL A 95 -8.96 -6.10 8.34
N LEU A 96 -9.38 -5.30 9.32
CA LEU A 96 -10.68 -5.44 9.99
C LEU A 96 -11.77 -4.66 9.27
N ASN A 97 -11.49 -3.40 8.93
CA ASN A 97 -12.48 -2.51 8.34
C ASN A 97 -11.86 -1.56 7.32
N HIS A 98 -12.71 -1.13 6.39
CA HIS A 98 -12.42 -0.04 5.48
C HIS A 98 -13.35 1.13 5.80
N ILE A 99 -12.79 2.16 6.44
CA ILE A 99 -13.54 3.34 6.85
C ILE A 99 -13.53 4.34 5.69
N ILE A 100 -14.73 4.79 5.30
CA ILE A 100 -14.90 5.80 4.27
C ILE A 100 -15.13 7.14 4.94
N TRP A 101 -14.14 8.03 4.88
CA TRP A 101 -14.28 9.35 5.43
C TRP A 101 -14.92 10.29 4.40
N ALA A 102 -16.20 10.61 4.60
CA ALA A 102 -16.91 11.57 3.79
C ALA A 102 -16.55 12.99 4.21
N LYS A 103 -15.99 13.77 3.28
CA LYS A 103 -15.69 15.16 3.55
C LYS A 103 -16.95 16.01 3.30
N PRO A 104 -17.42 16.82 4.26
CA PRO A 104 -18.66 17.57 4.10
C PRO A 104 -18.53 18.75 3.13
N SER A 105 -17.32 19.31 2.98
CA SER A 105 -17.02 20.46 2.13
C SER A 105 -15.62 20.40 1.56
N GLY A 106 -15.44 20.88 0.33
CA GLY A 106 -14.13 20.99 -0.30
C GLY A 106 -14.19 21.27 -1.80
N PRO A 107 -13.06 21.16 -2.52
CA PRO A 107 -12.91 21.64 -3.89
C PRO A 107 -13.88 21.03 -4.91
N TRP A 108 -14.46 19.85 -4.64
CA TRP A 108 -15.47 19.24 -5.51
C TRP A 108 -16.71 20.10 -5.69
N ARG A 109 -17.03 20.98 -4.72
CA ARG A 109 -18.16 21.91 -4.83
C ARG A 109 -17.98 22.93 -5.96
N ARG A 110 -16.75 23.16 -6.43
CA ARG A 110 -16.40 24.10 -7.50
C ARG A 110 -16.24 23.43 -8.86
N GLN A 111 -16.49 22.13 -8.97
CA GLN A 111 -16.28 21.38 -10.20
C GLN A 111 -17.49 21.49 -11.11
N ASN A 112 -17.24 21.58 -12.42
CA ASN A 112 -18.28 21.40 -13.42
C ASN A 112 -18.54 19.89 -13.60
N LYS A 113 -19.69 19.39 -13.13
CA LYS A 113 -19.98 17.95 -13.06
C LYS A 113 -20.02 17.31 -14.44
N GLU A 114 -20.51 18.04 -15.43
CA GLU A 114 -20.71 17.60 -16.81
C GLU A 114 -19.36 17.37 -17.54
N SER A 115 -18.32 18.10 -17.15
CA SER A 115 -16.96 17.96 -17.68
C SER A 115 -16.16 16.79 -17.09
N LEU A 116 -16.63 16.20 -15.99
CA LEU A 116 -15.89 15.17 -15.29
C LEU A 116 -15.99 13.82 -16.00
N ARG A 117 -14.84 13.17 -16.23
CA ARG A 117 -14.80 11.78 -16.71
C ARG A 117 -14.96 10.74 -15.59
N MET A 118 -14.95 11.18 -14.34
CA MET A 118 -15.16 10.36 -13.14
C MET A 118 -15.67 11.25 -12.01
N TYR A 119 -16.41 10.67 -11.05
CA TYR A 119 -16.81 11.41 -9.86
C TYR A 119 -15.60 12.00 -9.14
N PHE A 120 -15.73 13.25 -8.69
CA PHE A 120 -14.67 13.85 -7.90
C PHE A 120 -14.49 13.07 -6.59
N PRO A 121 -13.25 12.78 -6.17
CA PRO A 121 -13.00 12.09 -4.91
C PRO A 121 -13.33 13.01 -3.71
N ALA A 122 -14.59 12.98 -3.27
CA ALA A 122 -15.08 13.70 -2.09
C ALA A 122 -14.93 12.88 -0.79
N THR A 123 -14.15 11.81 -0.84
CA THR A 123 -13.99 10.84 0.24
C THR A 123 -12.53 10.40 0.33
N GLU A 124 -12.09 10.09 1.54
CA GLU A 124 -10.83 9.40 1.82
C GLU A 124 -11.11 7.97 2.27
N ARG A 125 -10.06 7.14 2.27
CA ARG A 125 -10.10 5.79 2.81
C ARG A 125 -9.16 5.70 3.99
N ILE A 126 -9.60 4.98 5.02
CA ILE A 126 -8.78 4.63 6.16
C ILE A 126 -8.87 3.12 6.31
N ILE A 127 -7.74 2.47 6.13
CA ILE A 127 -7.61 1.03 6.31
C ILE A 127 -7.36 0.81 7.81
N PHE A 128 -8.32 0.18 8.47
CA PHE A 128 -8.18 -0.21 9.88
C PHE A 128 -7.79 -1.69 9.94
N ALA A 129 -6.63 -1.95 10.53
CA ALA A 129 -6.05 -3.27 10.63
C ALA A 129 -5.46 -3.53 12.03
N GLU A 130 -5.30 -4.80 12.37
CA GLU A 130 -4.61 -5.25 13.58
C GLU A 130 -3.42 -6.14 13.22
N HIS A 131 -2.58 -6.41 14.21
CA HIS A 131 -1.33 -7.11 13.98
C HIS A 131 -1.50 -8.56 13.46
N TYR A 132 -2.52 -9.34 13.86
CA TYR A 132 -2.47 -10.79 13.59
C TYR A 132 -3.82 -11.52 13.45
N GLN A 133 -3.91 -12.43 12.45
CA GLN A 133 -4.87 -13.53 12.36
C GLN A 133 -4.18 -14.86 12.74
N GLY A 134 -4.46 -15.43 13.92
CA GLY A 134 -4.12 -16.84 14.25
C GLY A 134 -3.03 -17.07 15.32
N PRO A 135 -2.62 -18.33 15.57
CA PRO A 135 -1.65 -18.66 16.62
C PRO A 135 -0.29 -17.98 16.33
N TYR A 136 0.42 -17.58 17.40
CA TYR A 136 1.68 -16.82 17.33
C TYR A 136 2.71 -17.47 16.39
N HIS A 137 3.08 -16.76 15.32
CA HIS A 137 4.26 -17.09 14.52
C HIS A 137 5.38 -16.08 14.81
N PRO A 138 6.63 -16.52 15.04
CA PRO A 138 7.75 -15.62 15.28
C PRO A 138 7.91 -14.63 14.14
N LYS A 139 8.24 -13.37 14.48
CA LYS A 139 8.42 -12.31 13.50
C LYS A 139 9.61 -12.62 12.58
N GLY A 140 9.36 -13.07 11.35
CA GLY A 140 10.41 -13.35 10.38
C GLY A 140 9.95 -13.26 8.93
N ASP A 141 10.85 -12.81 8.05
CA ASP A 141 10.67 -12.68 6.59
C ASP A 141 10.31 -13.99 5.86
N GLY A 142 10.27 -15.12 6.57
CA GLY A 142 10.07 -16.45 6.02
C GLY A 142 8.74 -16.62 5.32
N TYR A 143 7.63 -16.13 5.90
CA TYR A 143 6.29 -16.41 5.36
C TYR A 143 6.06 -15.76 3.99
N PHE A 144 6.38 -14.49 3.82
CA PHE A 144 6.22 -13.80 2.52
C PHE A 144 7.17 -14.31 1.46
N LYS A 145 8.43 -14.57 1.85
CA LYS A 145 9.42 -15.17 0.95
C LYS A 145 8.95 -16.55 0.50
N GLN A 146 8.47 -17.39 1.42
CA GLN A 146 7.91 -18.71 1.12
C GLN A 146 6.62 -18.63 0.29
N CYS A 147 5.70 -17.69 0.55
CA CYS A 147 4.51 -17.49 -0.28
C CYS A 147 4.86 -17.02 -1.70
N ARG A 148 5.86 -16.14 -1.86
CA ARG A 148 6.33 -15.65 -3.16
C ARG A 148 7.06 -16.75 -3.92
N GLU A 149 7.93 -17.51 -3.26
CA GLU A 149 8.60 -18.70 -3.80
C GLU A 149 7.59 -19.79 -4.19
N LEU A 150 6.58 -20.02 -3.35
CA LEU A 150 5.50 -20.98 -3.62
C LEU A 150 4.63 -20.54 -4.80
N LYS A 151 4.27 -19.26 -4.90
CA LYS A 151 3.56 -18.74 -6.09
C LYS A 151 4.40 -18.93 -7.35
N GLN A 152 5.70 -18.64 -7.29
CA GLN A 152 6.60 -18.85 -8.42
C GLN A 152 6.71 -20.33 -8.81
N SER A 153 6.72 -21.27 -7.84
CA SER A 153 6.79 -22.70 -8.11
C SER A 153 5.47 -23.29 -8.61
N VAL A 154 4.33 -22.95 -7.98
CA VAL A 154 2.99 -23.44 -8.32
C VAL A 154 2.56 -22.97 -9.71
N PHE A 155 2.84 -21.71 -10.07
CA PHE A 155 2.48 -21.18 -11.38
C PHE A 155 3.51 -21.48 -12.47
N LYS A 156 4.67 -22.05 -12.14
CA LYS A 156 5.75 -22.35 -13.11
C LYS A 156 5.27 -23.18 -14.31
N PRO A 157 4.49 -24.27 -14.16
CA PRO A 157 4.03 -25.04 -15.32
C PRO A 157 3.16 -24.21 -16.26
N LEU A 158 2.32 -23.33 -15.71
CA LEU A 158 1.43 -22.46 -16.48
C LEU A 158 2.23 -21.36 -17.21
N ILE A 159 3.20 -20.75 -16.51
CA ILE A 159 4.10 -19.74 -17.06
C ILE A 159 4.93 -20.32 -18.19
N ASP A 160 5.50 -21.51 -17.99
CA ASP A 160 6.32 -22.20 -18.98
C ASP A 160 5.45 -22.61 -20.19
N TYR A 161 4.23 -23.12 -19.97
CA TYR A 161 3.27 -23.39 -21.03
C TYR A 161 2.99 -22.16 -21.90
N PHE A 162 2.64 -21.01 -21.31
CA PHE A 162 2.36 -19.80 -22.07
C PHE A 162 3.60 -19.25 -22.78
N ARG A 163 4.78 -19.39 -22.17
CA ARG A 163 6.05 -18.96 -22.78
C ARG A 163 6.41 -19.80 -24.00
N GLU A 164 6.30 -21.12 -23.90
CA GLU A 164 6.58 -22.03 -25.00
C GLU A 164 5.50 -21.94 -26.09
N ALA A 165 4.22 -21.85 -25.73
CA ALA A 165 3.15 -21.62 -26.70
C ALA A 165 3.38 -20.33 -27.50
N ARG A 166 3.77 -19.24 -26.83
CA ARG A 166 4.12 -17.97 -27.50
C ARG A 166 5.29 -18.15 -28.46
N LYS A 167 6.33 -18.87 -28.04
CA LYS A 167 7.55 -19.12 -28.83
C LYS A 167 7.24 -19.98 -30.06
N THR A 168 6.50 -21.07 -29.89
CA THR A 168 6.09 -21.98 -30.97
C THR A 168 5.22 -21.30 -32.01
N LEU A 169 4.31 -20.43 -31.58
CA LEU A 169 3.43 -19.66 -32.47
C LEU A 169 4.11 -18.44 -33.09
N GLY A 170 5.38 -18.17 -32.76
CA GLY A 170 6.12 -17.00 -33.26
C GLY A 170 5.53 -15.66 -32.83
N VAL A 171 4.65 -15.65 -31.83
CA VAL A 171 3.91 -14.46 -31.40
C VAL A 171 4.86 -13.51 -30.66
N THR A 172 5.06 -12.32 -31.20
CA THR A 172 5.94 -11.34 -30.57
C THR A 172 5.20 -10.56 -29.48
N ALA A 173 5.96 -9.93 -28.58
CA ALA A 173 5.37 -9.02 -27.60
C ALA A 173 4.62 -7.86 -28.28
N LYS A 174 5.07 -7.42 -29.46
CA LYS A 174 4.39 -6.40 -30.26
C LYS A 174 3.00 -6.85 -30.72
N ASP A 175 2.86 -8.11 -31.13
CA ASP A 175 1.57 -8.68 -31.59
C ASP A 175 0.57 -8.77 -30.43
N ILE A 176 1.05 -9.18 -29.25
CA ILE A 176 0.23 -9.23 -28.02
C ILE A 176 -0.23 -7.83 -27.63
N HIS A 177 0.67 -6.84 -27.65
CA HIS A 177 0.30 -5.46 -27.31
C HIS A 177 -0.71 -4.89 -28.30
N LYS A 178 -0.53 -5.16 -29.60
CA LYS A 178 -1.47 -4.76 -30.66
C LYS A 178 -2.86 -5.41 -30.46
N ALA A 179 -2.91 -6.69 -30.07
CA ALA A 179 -4.16 -7.42 -29.85
C ALA A 179 -4.86 -7.08 -28.52
N THR A 180 -4.10 -6.73 -27.47
CA THR A 180 -4.64 -6.47 -26.12
C THR A 180 -4.85 -4.99 -25.83
N GLY A 181 -4.42 -4.09 -26.72
CA GLY A 181 -4.52 -2.64 -26.52
C GLY A 181 -3.68 -2.08 -25.37
N LYS A 182 -2.84 -2.90 -24.73
CA LYS A 182 -1.97 -2.50 -23.63
C LYS A 182 -0.60 -2.13 -24.18
N GLN A 183 -0.29 -0.84 -24.19
CA GLN A 183 1.08 -0.35 -24.32
C GLN A 183 1.73 -0.42 -22.93
N ARG A 184 2.91 -1.05 -22.85
CA ARG A 184 3.74 -1.02 -21.65
C ARG A 184 4.45 0.33 -21.56
#